data_AF-A0AAE1G690-F1
#
_entry.id   AF-A0AAE1G690-F1
#
_cell.length_a   1.000
_cell.length_b   1.000
_cell.length_c   1.000
_cell.angle_alpha   90.00
_cell.angle_beta   90.00
_cell.angle_gamma   90.00
#
_symmetry.space_group_name_H-M   'P 1'
#
loop_
_entity.id
_entity.type
_entity.pdbx_description
1 polymer ?
#
loop_
_entity_poly.entity_id
_entity_poly.type
_entity_poly.pdbx_seq_one_letter_code
_entity_poly.pdbx_strand_id
1 'polypeptide(L)'
;MELLLLRQEVHLSRQLDTTAAMAATLTALAHTVTQLKDAVVTKQTLHQTLQTECESPWSVVGENCLLLALGHKMSWAAARQYCSARGGDLVVFPDANTFAEILSYINSVNTENLAVGAWVGGGDEEVEGVWRWITGEAMPRGPPFWGSTNG
;
A
#
# COMPACT_ATOMS: atom_id res chain seq x y z
N MET A 1 -55.87 6.79 -64.22
CA MET A 1 -54.50 6.58 -63.73
C MET A 1 -54.60 6.65 -62.21
N GLU A 2 -54.52 5.50 -61.54
CA GLU A 2 -54.60 5.44 -60.07
C GLU A 2 -53.18 5.50 -59.49
N LEU A 3 -52.94 6.46 -58.60
CA LEU A 3 -51.71 6.60 -57.83
C LEU A 3 -51.95 6.04 -56.43
N LEU A 4 -51.22 4.98 -56.07
CA LEU A 4 -51.19 4.43 -54.73
C LEU A 4 -50.01 5.02 -53.96
N LEU A 5 -50.31 5.65 -52.81
CA LEU A 5 -49.32 6.04 -51.81
C LEU A 5 -49.32 5.00 -50.69
N LEU A 6 -48.20 4.29 -50.53
CA LEU A 6 -47.98 3.35 -49.43
C LEU A 6 -47.20 4.04 -48.30
N ARG A 7 -47.61 3.79 -47.05
CA ARG A 7 -46.97 4.30 -45.83
C ARG A 7 -46.03 3.24 -45.25
N GLN A 8 -44.82 3.64 -44.89
CA GLN A 8 -43.76 2.74 -44.42
C GLN A 8 -43.77 2.59 -42.89
N GLU A 9 -44.66 1.76 -42.35
CA GLU A 9 -44.84 1.55 -40.90
C GLU A 9 -43.76 0.62 -40.27
N VAL A 10 -43.11 -0.20 -41.11
CA VAL A 10 -42.05 -1.15 -40.68
C VAL A 10 -40.74 -0.46 -40.29
N HIS A 11 -40.44 0.73 -40.83
CA HIS A 11 -39.21 1.44 -40.49
C HIS A 11 -39.28 2.09 -39.11
N LEU A 12 -40.45 2.65 -38.76
CA LEU A 12 -40.66 3.36 -37.50
C LEU A 12 -40.62 2.41 -36.30
N SER A 13 -41.20 1.21 -36.42
CA SER A 13 -41.17 0.17 -35.38
C SER A 13 -39.74 -0.33 -35.10
N ARG A 14 -38.95 -0.61 -36.14
CA ARG A 14 -37.54 -1.01 -35.98
C ARG A 14 -36.71 0.07 -35.27
N GLN A 15 -36.94 1.36 -35.57
CA GLN A 15 -36.26 2.45 -34.87
C GLN A 15 -36.65 2.50 -33.37
N LEU A 16 -37.92 2.34 -33.04
CA LEU A 16 -38.40 2.24 -31.66
C LEU A 16 -37.76 1.05 -30.91
N ASP A 17 -37.66 -0.12 -31.53
CA ASP A 17 -37.03 -1.30 -30.91
C ASP A 17 -35.51 -1.09 -30.69
N THR A 18 -34.80 -0.51 -31.66
CA THR A 18 -33.36 -0.22 -31.53
C THR A 18 -33.06 0.82 -30.44
N THR A 19 -33.91 1.85 -30.32
CA THR A 19 -33.75 2.88 -29.28
C THR A 19 -34.02 2.33 -27.88
N ALA A 20 -35.01 1.44 -27.73
CA ALA A 20 -35.27 0.74 -26.47
C ALA A 20 -34.11 -0.18 -26.05
N ALA A 21 -33.55 -0.95 -26.99
CA ALA A 21 -32.40 -1.81 -26.73
C ALA A 21 -31.16 -1.00 -26.31
N MET A 22 -30.87 0.11 -26.99
CA MET A 22 -29.77 1.00 -26.62
C MET A 22 -29.97 1.63 -25.23
N ALA A 23 -31.19 2.06 -24.91
CA ALA A 23 -31.51 2.59 -23.58
C ALA A 23 -31.25 1.54 -22.47
N ALA A 24 -31.69 0.30 -22.67
CA ALA A 24 -31.43 -0.79 -21.73
C ALA A 24 -29.93 -1.06 -21.52
N THR A 25 -29.14 -1.04 -22.60
CA THR A 25 -27.68 -1.21 -22.50
C THR A 25 -27.01 -0.06 -21.73
N LEU A 26 -27.47 1.17 -21.92
CA LEU A 26 -26.93 2.33 -21.21
C LEU A 26 -27.24 2.28 -19.71
N THR A 27 -28.44 1.85 -19.34
CA THR A 27 -28.84 1.68 -17.93
C THR A 27 -28.03 0.58 -17.24
N ALA A 28 -27.72 -0.51 -17.94
CA ALA A 28 -26.86 -1.57 -17.41
C ALA A 28 -25.43 -1.07 -17.18
N LEU A 29 -24.85 -0.34 -18.14
CA LEU A 29 -23.53 0.27 -18.00
C LEU A 29 -23.48 1.26 -16.82
N ALA A 30 -24.48 2.14 -16.68
CA ALA A 30 -24.55 3.08 -15.56
C ALA A 30 -24.61 2.37 -14.20
N HIS A 31 -25.32 1.24 -14.09
CA HIS A 31 -25.32 0.42 -12.88
C HIS A 31 -23.94 -0.15 -12.60
N THR A 32 -23.26 -0.73 -13.60
CA THR A 32 -21.91 -1.29 -13.41
C THR A 32 -20.90 -0.23 -12.97
N VAL A 33 -20.98 1.00 -13.52
CA VAL A 33 -20.11 2.12 -13.10
C VAL A 33 -20.38 2.51 -11.66
N THR A 34 -21.64 2.56 -11.24
CA THR A 34 -22.00 2.85 -9.84
C THR A 34 -21.46 1.77 -8.90
N GLN A 35 -21.61 0.49 -9.25
CA GLN A 35 -21.06 -0.62 -8.45
C GLN A 35 -19.55 -0.56 -8.32
N LEU A 36 -18.82 -0.25 -9.41
CA LEU A 36 -17.37 -0.10 -9.35
C LEU A 36 -16.95 1.09 -8.47
N LYS A 37 -17.67 2.20 -8.56
CA LYS A 37 -17.45 3.37 -7.71
C LYS A 37 -17.63 3.00 -6.23
N ASP A 38 -18.72 2.31 -5.89
CA ASP A 38 -19.01 1.89 -4.52
C ASP A 38 -17.95 0.92 -3.99
N ALA A 39 -17.48 -0.02 -4.83
CA ALA A 39 -16.41 -0.94 -4.47
C ALA A 39 -15.07 -0.22 -4.21
N VAL A 40 -14.73 0.79 -5.00
CA VAL A 40 -13.52 1.61 -4.79
C VAL A 40 -13.63 2.41 -3.49
N VAL A 41 -14.78 3.04 -3.24
CA VAL A 41 -15.02 3.78 -1.99
C VAL A 41 -14.94 2.84 -0.79
N THR A 42 -15.56 1.66 -0.86
CA THR A 42 -15.52 0.66 0.23
C THR A 42 -14.08 0.21 0.52
N LYS A 43 -13.26 -0.01 -0.51
CA LYS A 43 -11.84 -0.36 -0.35
C LYS A 43 -11.04 0.78 0.30
N GLN A 44 -11.31 2.02 -0.09
CA GLN A 44 -10.68 3.21 0.50
C GLN A 44 -11.10 3.42 1.96
N THR A 45 -12.39 3.29 2.26
CA THR A 45 -12.92 3.38 3.62
C THR A 45 -12.33 2.26 4.48
N LEU A 46 -12.28 1.01 3.99
CA LEU A 46 -11.64 -0.10 4.72
C LEU A 46 -10.18 0.20 5.03
N HIS A 47 -9.42 0.71 4.06
CA HIS A 47 -8.03 1.11 4.25
C HIS A 47 -7.90 2.20 5.33
N GLN A 48 -8.77 3.22 5.31
CA GLN A 48 -8.80 4.28 6.31
C GLN A 48 -9.25 3.79 7.70
N THR A 49 -10.14 2.81 7.78
CA THR A 49 -10.65 2.28 9.05
C THR A 49 -9.66 1.32 9.70
N LEU A 50 -8.81 0.65 8.91
CA LEU A 50 -7.71 -0.19 9.41
C LEU A 50 -6.49 0.62 9.85
N GLN A 51 -6.35 1.86 9.37
CA GLN A 51 -5.18 2.71 9.66
C GLN A 51 -5.22 3.43 11.01
N THR A 52 -6.29 3.33 11.80
CA THR A 52 -6.46 4.23 12.94
C THR A 52 -5.93 3.79 14.30
N GLU A 53 -5.62 2.52 14.58
CA GLU A 53 -5.19 2.17 15.94
C GLU A 53 -4.09 1.10 15.96
N CYS A 54 -2.84 1.55 15.86
CA CYS A 54 -1.75 0.81 16.46
C CYS A 54 -1.98 0.79 17.98
N GLU A 55 -1.96 -0.41 18.59
CA GLU A 55 -2.10 -0.52 20.04
C GLU A 55 -0.97 0.26 20.74
N SER A 56 -1.24 0.89 21.88
CA SER A 56 -0.15 1.48 22.66
C SER A 56 0.84 0.37 23.09
N PRO A 57 2.16 0.52 22.93
CA PRO A 57 2.93 1.76 22.69
C PRO A 57 3.35 2.03 21.23
N TRP A 58 2.73 1.39 20.25
CA TRP A 58 3.09 1.47 18.83
C TRP A 58 2.60 2.78 18.20
N SER A 59 3.33 3.27 17.19
CA SER A 59 3.03 4.48 16.42
C SER A 59 2.68 4.11 14.98
N VAL A 60 1.67 4.78 14.42
CA VAL A 60 1.30 4.64 13.00
C VAL A 60 2.34 5.36 12.14
N VAL A 61 2.99 4.64 11.23
CA VAL A 61 3.97 5.17 10.26
C VAL A 61 3.68 4.56 8.89
N GLY A 62 3.09 5.35 7.99
CA GLY A 62 2.57 4.85 6.73
C GLY A 62 1.45 3.83 6.96
N GLU A 63 1.62 2.63 6.42
CA GLU A 63 0.71 1.48 6.64
C GLU A 63 1.18 0.55 7.78
N ASN A 64 2.23 0.94 8.52
CA ASN A 64 2.87 0.09 9.53
C ASN A 64 2.65 0.60 10.96
N CYS A 65 2.66 -0.32 11.92
CA CYS A 65 2.78 -0.02 13.35
C CYS A 65 4.22 -0.22 13.80
N LEU A 66 4.88 0.86 14.22
CA LEU A 66 6.30 0.85 14.60
C LEU A 66 6.51 1.28 16.04
N LEU A 67 7.51 0.68 16.68
CA LEU A 67 7.96 1.02 18.03
C LEU A 67 9.48 1.20 18.02
N LEU A 68 9.94 2.42 18.27
CA LEU A 68 11.37 2.69 18.47
C LEU A 68 11.77 2.46 19.93
N ALA A 69 12.48 1.36 20.20
CA ALA A 69 12.98 1.04 21.53
C ALA A 69 14.23 1.86 21.89
N LEU A 70 14.05 2.95 22.65
CA LEU A 70 15.14 3.82 23.09
C LEU A 70 15.93 3.23 24.29
N GLY A 71 17.20 3.61 24.43
CA GLY A 71 18.01 3.28 25.62
C GLY A 71 18.54 1.84 25.70
N HIS A 72 18.30 1.01 24.68
CA HIS A 72 18.78 -0.36 24.64
C HIS A 72 19.95 -0.51 23.67
N LYS A 73 21.09 -1.05 24.14
CA LYS A 73 22.21 -1.46 23.29
C LYS A 73 22.25 -2.98 23.23
N MET A 74 22.12 -3.52 22.02
CA MET A 74 22.12 -4.96 21.79
C MET A 74 22.71 -5.28 20.42
N SER A 75 23.10 -6.54 20.19
CA SER A 75 23.49 -7.03 18.86
C SER A 75 22.28 -7.11 17.94
N TRP A 76 22.50 -7.22 16.63
CA TRP A 76 21.43 -7.39 15.65
C TRP A 76 20.54 -8.61 15.97
N ALA A 77 21.14 -9.77 16.23
CA ALA A 77 20.40 -10.99 16.57
C ALA A 77 19.55 -10.83 17.85
N ALA A 78 20.09 -10.14 18.87
CA ALA A 78 19.34 -9.84 20.08
C ALA A 78 18.20 -8.84 19.84
N ALA A 79 18.38 -7.86 18.94
CA ALA A 79 17.34 -6.93 18.52
C ALA A 79 16.19 -7.64 17.81
N ARG A 80 16.50 -8.55 16.90
CA ARG A 80 15.49 -9.38 16.25
C ARG A 80 14.67 -10.17 17.26
N GLN A 81 15.33 -10.88 18.16
CA GLN A 81 14.64 -11.63 19.23
C GLN A 81 13.80 -10.71 20.13
N TYR A 82 14.30 -9.53 20.48
CA TYR A 82 13.60 -8.53 21.28
C TYR A 82 12.30 -8.05 20.61
N CYS A 83 12.34 -7.81 19.30
CA CYS A 83 11.18 -7.43 18.50
C CYS A 83 10.18 -8.59 18.36
N SER A 84 10.66 -9.79 18.02
CA SER A 84 9.81 -10.99 17.93
C SER A 84 9.06 -11.31 19.22
N ALA A 85 9.72 -11.15 20.37
CA ALA A 85 9.10 -11.35 21.68
C ALA A 85 7.96 -10.36 22.00
N ARG A 86 7.82 -9.27 21.23
CA ARG A 86 6.77 -8.25 21.37
C ARG A 86 5.71 -8.32 20.29
N GLY A 87 5.69 -9.37 19.47
CA GLY A 87 4.72 -9.54 18.39
C GLY A 87 5.03 -8.74 17.12
N GLY A 88 6.25 -8.20 16.98
CA GLY A 88 6.74 -7.58 15.75
C GLY A 88 8.03 -8.23 15.24
N ASP A 89 8.74 -7.56 14.33
CA ASP A 89 10.10 -7.92 13.92
C ASP A 89 10.86 -6.63 13.56
N LEU A 90 12.15 -6.72 13.24
CA LEU A 90 12.93 -5.58 12.77
C LEU A 90 12.35 -5.03 11.46
N VAL A 91 12.30 -3.71 11.33
CA VAL A 91 11.66 -3.05 10.19
C VAL A 91 12.45 -3.26 8.89
N VAL A 92 11.73 -3.44 7.77
CA VAL A 92 12.29 -3.55 6.42
C VAL A 92 11.88 -2.36 5.56
N PHE A 93 12.65 -2.05 4.53
CA PHE A 93 12.36 -0.95 3.61
C PHE A 93 12.01 -1.50 2.22
N PRO A 94 10.72 -1.63 1.87
CA PRO A 94 10.31 -2.10 0.55
C PRO A 94 10.62 -1.06 -0.54
N ASP A 95 10.56 0.23 -0.21
CA ASP A 95 10.81 1.33 -1.14
C ASP A 95 11.32 2.60 -0.43
N ALA A 96 11.67 3.59 -1.24
CA ALA A 96 12.24 4.85 -0.77
C ALA A 96 11.24 5.73 0.01
N ASN A 97 9.94 5.58 -0.25
CA ASN A 97 8.90 6.33 0.46
C ASN A 97 8.78 5.80 1.89
N THR A 98 8.68 4.48 2.03
CA THR A 98 8.65 3.80 3.33
C THR A 98 9.90 4.12 4.13
N PHE A 99 11.08 4.12 3.49
CA PHE A 99 12.32 4.54 4.14
C PHE A 99 12.25 5.98 4.67
N ALA A 100 11.77 6.93 3.85
CA ALA A 100 11.66 8.33 4.25
C ALA A 100 10.66 8.54 5.40
N GLU A 101 9.51 7.85 5.38
CA GLU A 101 8.51 7.88 6.45
C GLU A 101 9.07 7.38 7.78
N ILE A 102 9.78 6.24 7.75
CA ILE A 102 10.39 5.65 8.94
C ILE A 102 11.53 6.52 9.47
N LEU A 103 12.34 7.10 8.59
CA LEU A 103 13.40 8.01 8.98
C LEU A 103 12.83 9.26 9.66
N SER A 104 11.72 9.81 9.15
CA SER A 104 11.00 10.92 9.78
C SER A 104 10.47 10.53 11.16
N TYR A 105 9.90 9.33 11.30
CA TYR A 105 9.46 8.80 12.59
C TYR A 105 10.62 8.70 13.60
N ILE A 106 11.73 8.09 13.21
CA ILE A 106 12.92 7.96 14.07
C ILE A 106 13.39 9.34 14.57
N ASN A 107 13.48 10.33 13.68
CA ASN A 107 13.89 11.69 14.04
C ASN A 107 12.89 12.37 14.99
N SER A 108 11.59 12.09 14.84
CA SER A 108 10.55 12.66 15.70
C SER A 108 10.54 12.09 17.11
N VAL A 109 10.99 10.84 17.29
CA VAL A 109 11.04 10.16 18.60
C VAL A 109 12.40 10.34 19.27
N ASN A 110 13.48 10.38 18.49
CA ASN A 110 14.86 10.50 18.98
C ASN A 110 15.29 11.97 19.20
N THR A 111 14.43 12.79 19.82
CA THR A 111 14.63 14.24 19.95
C THR A 111 15.86 14.64 20.78
N GLU A 112 16.25 13.82 21.75
CA GLU A 112 17.39 14.05 22.63
C GLU A 112 18.67 13.33 22.15
N ASN A 113 18.69 12.79 20.92
CA ASN A 113 19.79 11.96 20.39
C ASN A 113 20.16 10.78 21.31
N LEU A 114 19.15 10.20 21.99
CA LEU A 114 19.32 9.06 22.89
C LEU A 114 19.69 7.77 22.15
N ALA A 115 19.37 7.68 20.86
CA ALA A 115 19.79 6.63 19.95
C ALA A 115 20.83 7.17 18.94
N VAL A 116 21.98 6.51 18.88
CA VAL A 116 23.05 6.81 17.89
C VAL A 116 22.81 6.06 16.57
N GLY A 117 21.90 5.07 16.58
CA GLY A 117 21.47 4.29 15.44
C GLY A 117 20.37 3.31 15.85
N ALA A 118 19.66 2.75 14.87
CA ALA A 118 18.62 1.75 15.08
C ALA A 118 18.90 0.51 14.21
N TRP A 119 18.74 -0.67 14.79
CA TRP A 119 18.78 -1.91 14.01
C TRP A 119 17.55 -2.01 13.11
N VAL A 120 17.78 -2.47 11.88
CA VAL A 120 16.74 -2.75 10.88
C VAL A 120 16.88 -4.20 10.44
N GLY A 121 15.88 -4.73 9.74
CA GLY A 121 15.78 -6.14 9.38
C GLY A 121 16.74 -6.60 8.28
N GLY A 122 17.82 -5.88 8.02
CA GLY A 122 18.82 -6.24 7.03
C GLY A 122 19.99 -6.97 7.66
N GLY A 123 20.44 -8.05 7.03
CA GLY A 123 21.63 -8.79 7.45
C GLY A 123 22.15 -9.72 6.35
N ASP A 124 23.34 -10.27 6.57
CA ASP A 124 24.01 -11.21 5.67
C ASP A 124 24.45 -12.50 6.39
N GLU A 125 23.80 -12.82 7.52
CA GLU A 125 24.11 -14.00 8.35
C GLU A 125 24.08 -15.33 7.58
N GLU A 126 23.28 -15.43 6.51
CA GLU A 126 23.21 -16.62 5.66
C GLU A 126 24.45 -16.76 4.76
N VAL A 127 24.87 -15.66 4.12
CA VAL A 127 25.98 -15.62 3.18
C VAL A 127 26.62 -14.23 3.26
N GLU A 128 27.82 -14.16 3.82
CA GLU A 128 28.63 -12.94 3.92
C GLU A 128 28.67 -12.17 2.59
N GLY A 129 28.36 -10.88 2.63
CA GLY A 129 28.32 -10.01 1.46
C GLY A 129 27.04 -10.12 0.61
N VAL A 130 26.10 -11.01 0.96
CA VAL A 130 24.77 -11.10 0.34
C VAL A 130 23.72 -10.63 1.33
N TRP A 131 23.50 -9.32 1.32
CA TRP A 131 22.53 -8.66 2.19
C TRP A 131 21.08 -8.97 1.80
N ARG A 132 20.31 -9.47 2.76
CA ARG A 132 18.89 -9.79 2.62
C ARG A 132 18.10 -9.17 3.77
N TRP A 133 16.86 -8.84 3.46
CA TRP A 133 15.87 -8.58 4.49
C TRP A 133 15.52 -9.88 5.21
N ILE A 134 15.08 -9.77 6.47
CA ILE A 134 14.52 -10.89 7.25
C ILE A 134 13.31 -11.56 6.57
N THR A 135 12.70 -10.92 5.57
CA THR A 135 11.66 -11.47 4.68
C THR A 135 12.21 -12.40 3.59
N GLY A 136 13.53 -12.47 3.42
CA GLY A 136 14.25 -13.23 2.40
C GLY A 136 14.54 -12.45 1.11
N GLU A 137 13.93 -11.28 0.95
CA GLU A 137 14.12 -10.41 -0.21
C GLU A 137 15.53 -9.82 -0.25
N ALA A 138 16.06 -9.60 -1.45
CA ALA A 138 17.37 -8.97 -1.60
C ALA A 138 17.31 -7.50 -1.21
N MET A 139 18.32 -7.03 -0.46
CA MET A 139 18.40 -5.61 -0.12
C MET A 139 18.83 -4.78 -1.34
N PRO A 140 18.12 -3.68 -1.66
CA PRO A 140 18.58 -2.71 -2.66
C PRO A 140 19.97 -2.20 -2.28
N ARG A 141 20.87 -2.00 -3.25
CA ARG A 141 22.21 -1.45 -2.99
C ARG A 141 22.29 0.02 -3.40
N GLY A 142 23.04 0.81 -2.63
CA GLY A 142 23.29 2.23 -2.91
C GLY A 142 22.17 3.18 -2.46
N PRO A 143 22.26 4.47 -2.88
CA PRO A 143 21.30 5.50 -2.49
C PRO A 143 19.88 5.19 -2.98
N PRO A 144 18.83 5.63 -2.27
CA PRO A 144 18.87 6.48 -1.06
C PRO A 144 19.12 5.71 0.24
N PHE A 145 19.13 4.38 0.21
CA PHE A 145 19.16 3.56 1.43
C PHE A 145 20.57 3.47 2.03
N TRP A 146 21.60 3.37 1.19
CA TRP A 146 22.97 3.12 1.62
C TRP A 146 23.95 4.10 1.00
N GLY A 147 24.88 4.60 1.81
CA GLY A 147 25.96 5.46 1.35
C GLY A 147 26.90 4.76 0.37
N SER A 148 27.50 5.52 -0.54
CA SER A 148 28.46 5.02 -1.54
C SER A 148 29.87 4.75 -0.97
N THR A 149 30.08 5.02 0.31
CA THR A 149 31.35 4.84 1.01
C THR A 149 31.11 3.93 2.21
N ASN A 150 31.94 2.90 2.36
CA ASN A 150 32.06 2.15 3.60
C ASN A 150 32.42 3.16 4.69
N GLY A 151 31.51 3.40 5.64
CA GLY A 151 31.80 4.23 6.81
C GLY A 151 32.92 3.63 7.65
#